data_AF-A0A498R0W8-F1
#
_entry.id   AF-A0A498R0W8-F1
#
_cell.length_a   1.000
_cell.length_b   1.000
_cell.length_c   1.000
_cell.angle_alpha   90.00
_cell.angle_beta   90.00
_cell.angle_gamma   90.00
#
_symmetry.space_group_name_H-M   'P 1'
#
loop_
_entity.id
_entity.type
_entity.pdbx_description
1 polymer ?
#
loop_
_entity_poly.entity_id
_entity_poly.type
_entity_poly.pdbx_seq_one_letter_code
_entity_poly.pdbx_strand_id
1 'polypeptide(L)'
;MTKADLIRFIEELPEERMAEVLSLLNAPSDYSIFKNEVKVREEAIENVNCFLADLSGSIAAALYDLSNEAQKENNNILANRLRFSMKKIKESWTEYKTKQKPYTSQPKS
;
A
#
# COMPACT_ATOMS: atom_id res chain seq x y z
N MET A 1 -5.59 -20.17 -1.85
CA MET A 1 -6.53 -20.96 -2.67
C MET A 1 -5.96 -22.37 -2.77
N THR A 2 -6.65 -23.36 -2.22
CA THR A 2 -6.16 -24.75 -2.26
C THR A 2 -6.70 -25.46 -3.49
N LYS A 3 -6.05 -26.56 -3.90
CA LYS A 3 -6.52 -27.41 -5.02
C LYS A 3 -7.96 -27.88 -4.81
N ALA A 4 -8.36 -28.10 -3.56
CA ALA A 4 -9.72 -28.52 -3.20
C ALA A 4 -10.77 -27.43 -3.47
N ASP A 5 -10.44 -26.17 -3.20
CA ASP A 5 -11.35 -25.05 -3.43
C ASP A 5 -11.61 -24.81 -4.92
N LEU A 6 -10.58 -25.02 -5.76
CA LEU A 6 -10.68 -24.89 -7.21
C LEU A 6 -11.57 -26.00 -7.82
N ILE A 7 -11.42 -27.23 -7.34
CA ILE A 7 -12.24 -28.37 -7.81
C ILE A 7 -13.71 -28.14 -7.46
N ARG A 8 -14.01 -27.71 -6.23
CA ARG A 8 -15.39 -27.42 -5.82
C ARG A 8 -16.02 -26.32 -6.65
N PHE A 9 -15.25 -25.28 -6.99
CA PHE A 9 -15.72 -24.19 -7.85
C PHE A 9 -16.02 -24.64 -9.29
N ILE A 10 -15.25 -25.62 -9.81
CA ILE A 10 -15.48 -26.19 -11.14
C ILE A 10 -16.74 -27.08 -11.12
N GLU A 11 -16.98 -27.82 -10.05
CA GLU A 11 -18.17 -28.67 -9.89
C GLU A 11 -19.47 -27.88 -9.70
N GLU A 12 -19.40 -26.65 -9.16
CA GLU A 12 -20.54 -25.76 -8.95
C GLU A 12 -20.94 -24.96 -10.21
N LEU A 13 -20.18 -25.04 -11.31
CA LEU A 13 -20.47 -24.31 -12.55
C LEU A 13 -21.47 -25.05 -13.44
N PRO A 14 -22.44 -24.33 -14.07
CA PRO A 14 -23.38 -24.92 -15.00
C PRO A 14 -22.67 -25.47 -16.25
N GLU A 15 -23.14 -26.61 -16.78
CA GLU A 15 -22.49 -27.35 -17.88
C GLU A 15 -22.23 -26.50 -19.14
N GLU A 16 -23.07 -25.48 -19.37
CA GLU A 16 -22.94 -24.51 -20.46
C GLU A 16 -21.63 -23.69 -20.39
N ARG A 17 -21.07 -23.51 -19.18
CA ARG A 17 -19.83 -22.78 -18.91
C ARG A 17 -18.60 -23.69 -18.86
N MET A 18 -18.77 -25.01 -18.79
CA MET A 18 -17.66 -25.97 -18.68
C MET A 18 -16.76 -25.93 -19.92
N ALA A 19 -17.33 -25.72 -21.11
CA ALA A 19 -16.55 -25.57 -22.34
C ALA A 19 -15.64 -24.32 -22.30
N GLU A 20 -16.12 -23.21 -21.73
CA GLU A 20 -15.32 -21.99 -21.53
C GLU A 20 -14.18 -22.22 -20.52
N VAL A 21 -14.46 -22.90 -19.40
CA VAL A 21 -13.45 -23.23 -18.39
C VAL A 21 -12.37 -24.16 -18.94
N LEU A 22 -12.77 -25.20 -19.68
CA LEU A 22 -11.81 -26.10 -20.33
C LEU A 22 -11.00 -25.38 -21.41
N SER A 23 -11.60 -24.42 -22.12
CA SER A 23 -10.86 -23.56 -23.07
C SER A 23 -9.83 -22.67 -22.37
N LEU A 24 -10.14 -22.15 -21.17
CA LEU A 24 -9.22 -21.33 -20.37
C LEU A 24 -8.10 -22.17 -19.74
N LEU A 25 -8.39 -23.41 -19.33
CA LEU A 25 -7.39 -24.34 -18.80
C LEU A 25 -6.45 -24.87 -19.89
N ASN A 26 -6.95 -25.05 -21.10
CA ASN A 26 -6.18 -25.53 -22.26
C ASN A 26 -5.55 -24.40 -23.08
N ALA A 27 -5.86 -23.13 -22.79
CA ALA A 27 -5.20 -22.00 -23.43
C ALA A 27 -3.69 -22.08 -23.15
N PRO A 28 -2.82 -21.99 -24.18
CA PRO A 28 -1.39 -21.88 -23.95
C PRO A 28 -1.19 -20.71 -23.00
N SER A 29 -0.52 -20.98 -21.90
CA SER A 29 -0.58 -20.15 -20.71
C SER A 29 0.06 -18.79 -20.94
N ASP A 30 -0.72 -17.89 -21.52
CA ASP A 30 -0.39 -16.49 -21.69
C ASP A 30 -0.61 -15.80 -20.34
N TYR A 31 0.25 -16.16 -19.38
CA TYR A 31 0.38 -15.54 -18.06
C TYR A 31 0.71 -14.03 -18.14
N SER A 32 0.84 -13.48 -19.35
CA SER A 32 1.02 -12.06 -19.64
C SER A 32 -0.16 -11.21 -19.14
N ILE A 33 -1.39 -11.73 -19.20
CA ILE A 33 -2.60 -11.02 -18.73
C ILE A 33 -2.54 -10.82 -17.21
N PHE A 34 -2.19 -11.87 -16.45
CA PHE A 34 -2.04 -11.78 -14.99
C PHE A 34 -0.83 -10.94 -14.56
N LYS A 35 0.27 -10.94 -15.33
CA LYS A 35 1.43 -10.08 -15.06
C LYS A 35 1.11 -8.59 -15.24
N ASN A 36 0.30 -8.25 -16.24
CA ASN A 36 -0.09 -6.86 -16.48
C ASN A 36 -1.00 -6.31 -15.37
N GLU A 37 -1.98 -7.09 -14.88
CA GLU A 37 -2.83 -6.65 -13.77
C GLU A 37 -2.07 -6.50 -12.44
N VAL A 38 -1.12 -7.39 -12.16
CA VAL A 38 -0.24 -7.28 -10.98
C VAL A 38 0.63 -6.03 -11.08
N LYS A 39 1.20 -5.76 -12.27
CA LYS A 39 2.04 -4.58 -12.50
C LYS A 39 1.27 -3.26 -12.37
N VAL A 40 0.06 -3.19 -12.91
CA VAL A 40 -0.83 -2.01 -12.76
C VAL A 40 -1.18 -1.77 -11.29
N ARG A 41 -1.42 -2.83 -10.52
CA ARG A 41 -1.70 -2.72 -9.09
C ARG A 41 -0.46 -2.27 -8.29
N GLU A 42 0.72 -2.79 -8.62
CA GLU A 42 1.98 -2.39 -7.99
C GLU A 42 2.31 -0.91 -8.28
N GLU A 43 2.18 -0.47 -9.53
CA GLU A 43 2.36 0.93 -9.93
C GLU A 43 1.34 1.86 -9.25
N ALA A 44 0.08 1.44 -9.11
CA ALA A 44 -0.93 2.22 -8.38
C ALA A 44 -0.60 2.37 -6.89
N ILE A 45 -0.12 1.30 -6.24
CA ILE A 45 0.30 1.33 -4.83
C ILE A 45 1.53 2.22 -4.65
N GLU A 46 2.50 2.14 -5.58
CA GLU A 46 3.70 2.98 -5.55
C GLU A 46 3.34 4.47 -5.71
N ASN A 47 2.47 4.81 -6.64
CA ASN A 47 1.98 6.18 -6.84
C ASN A 47 1.28 6.74 -5.59
N VAL A 48 0.43 5.93 -4.93
CA VAL A 48 -0.21 6.33 -3.68
C VAL A 48 0.83 6.51 -2.56
N ASN A 49 1.81 5.62 -2.46
CA ASN A 49 2.89 5.73 -1.47
C ASN A 49 3.75 6.99 -1.68
N CYS A 50 4.08 7.33 -2.94
CA CYS A 50 4.78 8.57 -3.30
C CYS A 50 3.95 9.79 -2.91
N PHE A 51 2.66 9.83 -3.26
CA PHE A 51 1.77 10.92 -2.87
C PHE A 51 1.70 11.10 -1.35
N LEU A 52 1.55 10.00 -0.60
CA LEU A 52 1.51 10.05 0.87
C LEU A 52 2.85 10.53 1.45
N ALA A 53 3.98 10.16 0.85
CA ALA A 53 5.29 10.67 1.23
C ALA A 53 5.38 12.19 1.04
N ASP A 54 5.01 12.69 -0.14
CA ASP A 54 5.06 14.11 -0.48
C ASP A 54 4.10 14.94 0.38
N LEU A 55 2.89 14.43 0.62
CA LEU A 55 1.91 15.04 1.50
C LEU A 55 2.44 15.13 2.94
N SER A 56 3.00 14.03 3.47
CA SER A 56 3.55 14.02 4.83
C SER A 56 4.71 15.00 5.00
N GLY A 57 5.57 15.12 3.97
CA GLY A 57 6.68 16.07 3.93
C GLY A 57 6.19 17.52 3.90
N SER A 58 5.20 17.81 3.05
CA SER A 58 4.61 19.14 2.89
C SER A 58 3.96 19.62 4.19
N ILE A 59 3.20 18.74 4.86
CA ILE A 59 2.58 19.08 6.15
C ILE A 59 3.65 19.30 7.23
N ALA A 60 4.69 18.47 7.27
CA ALA A 60 5.78 18.63 8.24
C ALA A 60 6.54 19.95 8.05
N ALA A 61 6.77 20.38 6.80
CA ALA A 61 7.39 21.66 6.49
C ALA A 61 6.50 22.83 6.93
N ALA A 62 5.22 22.82 6.57
CA ALA A 62 4.27 23.86 6.99
C ALA A 62 4.18 23.99 8.52
N LEU A 63 4.13 22.86 9.25
CA LEU A 63 4.12 22.87 10.72
C LEU A 63 5.42 23.41 11.32
N TYR A 64 6.56 23.19 10.66
CA TYR A 64 7.85 23.75 11.08
C TYR A 64 7.86 25.28 10.92
N ASP A 65 7.42 25.77 9.77
CA ASP A 65 7.36 27.21 9.49
C ASP A 65 6.41 27.92 10.46
N LEU A 66 5.20 27.39 10.64
CA LEU A 66 4.22 27.89 11.62
C LEU A 66 4.76 27.84 13.06
N SER A 67 5.55 26.81 13.40
CA SER A 67 6.18 26.74 14.71
C SER A 67 7.19 27.87 14.92
N ASN A 68 8.00 28.15 13.90
CA ASN A 68 8.98 29.23 13.96
C ASN A 68 8.30 30.61 14.00
N GLU A 69 7.20 30.79 13.26
CA GLU A 69 6.39 32.01 13.31
C GLU A 69 5.78 32.21 14.70
N ALA A 70 5.15 31.17 15.27
CA ALA A 70 4.64 31.21 16.63
C ALA A 70 5.74 31.51 17.68
N GLN A 71 6.98 31.05 17.47
CA GLN A 71 8.11 31.42 18.34
C GLN A 71 8.47 32.90 18.22
N LYS A 72 8.48 33.47 17.00
CA LYS A 72 8.75 34.90 16.77
C LYS A 72 7.69 35.77 17.44
N GLU A 73 6.45 35.29 17.50
CA GLU A 73 5.34 35.95 18.19
C GLU A 73 5.32 35.71 19.72
N ASN A 74 6.36 35.09 20.30
CA ASN A 74 6.43 34.68 21.70
C ASN A 74 5.31 33.70 22.15
N ASN A 75 4.64 33.03 21.21
CA ASN A 75 3.63 32.01 21.50
C ASN A 75 4.26 30.61 21.64
N ASN A 76 4.99 30.43 22.75
CA ASN A 76 5.73 29.20 23.03
C ASN A 76 4.84 27.94 23.14
N ILE A 77 3.60 28.09 23.62
CA ILE A 77 2.66 26.96 23.75
C ILE A 77 2.26 26.45 22.36
N LEU A 78 1.89 27.36 21.46
CA LEU A 78 1.53 27.00 20.08
C LEU A 78 2.73 26.41 19.33
N ALA A 79 3.90 27.04 19.42
CA ALA A 79 5.12 26.56 18.80
C ALA A 79 5.45 25.11 19.22
N ASN A 80 5.31 24.79 20.51
CA ASN A 80 5.55 23.45 21.04
C ASN A 80 4.50 22.43 20.56
N ARG A 81 3.23 22.82 20.49
CA ARG A 81 2.16 21.98 19.94
C ARG A 81 2.40 21.65 18.48
N LEU A 82 2.78 22.62 17.67
CA LEU A 82 3.09 22.43 16.25
C LEU A 82 4.29 21.49 16.04
N ARG A 83 5.35 21.64 16.83
CA ARG A 83 6.51 20.71 16.83
C ARG A 83 6.11 19.31 17.23
N PHE A 84 5.26 19.16 18.25
CA PHE A 84 4.75 17.86 18.66
C PHE A 84 3.94 17.20 17.54
N SER A 85 3.05 17.95 16.86
CA SER A 85 2.30 17.44 15.72
C SER A 85 3.21 17.00 14.58
N MET A 86 4.25 17.78 14.24
CA MET A 86 5.25 17.40 13.25
C MET A 86 5.96 16.09 13.63
N LYS A 87 6.36 15.95 14.89
CA LYS A 87 6.98 14.71 15.41
C LYS A 87 6.03 13.52 15.26
N LYS A 88 4.75 13.68 15.61
CA LYS A 88 3.74 12.61 15.50
C LYS A 88 3.51 12.16 14.07
N ILE A 89 3.44 13.09 13.11
CA ILE A 89 3.30 12.74 11.70
C ILE A 89 4.50 11.91 11.21
N LYS A 90 5.72 12.29 11.59
CA LYS A 90 6.93 11.53 11.24
C LYS A 90 6.96 10.13 11.86
N GLU A 91 6.54 10.02 13.12
CA GLU A 91 6.41 8.73 13.82
C GLU A 91 5.40 7.81 13.12
N SER A 92 4.19 8.31 12.86
CA SER A 92 3.12 7.54 12.19
C SER A 92 3.51 7.14 10.77
N TRP A 93 4.21 7.99 10.02
CA TRP A 93 4.72 7.65 8.69
C TRP A 93 5.80 6.55 8.75
N THR A 94 6.66 6.59 9.75
CA THR A 94 7.70 5.55 9.96
C THR A 94 7.07 4.22 10.33
N GLU A 95 6.04 4.24 11.19
CA GLU A 95 5.28 3.06 11.58
C GLU A 95 4.55 2.44 10.38
N TYR A 96 3.89 3.26 9.56
CA TYR A 96 3.25 2.83 8.31
C TYR A 96 4.23 2.12 7.38
N LYS A 97 5.40 2.74 7.12
CA LYS A 97 6.44 2.14 6.27
C LYS A 97 7.01 0.84 6.84
N THR A 98 7.06 0.70 8.16
CA THR A 98 7.55 -0.51 8.82
C THR A 98 6.54 -1.65 8.71
N LYS A 99 5.24 -1.35 8.86
CA LYS A 99 4.13 -2.31 8.71
C LYS A 99 3.93 -2.77 7.26
N GLN A 100 4.34 -1.95 6.29
CA GLN A 100 4.28 -2.25 4.85
C GLN A 100 5.41 -3.18 4.36
N LYS A 101 6.47 -3.41 5.14
CA LYS A 101 7.51 -4.37 4.74
C LYS A 101 6.91 -5.77 4.73
N PRO A 102 6.96 -6.50 3.59
CA PRO A 102 6.59 -7.91 3.60
C PRO A 102 7.49 -8.64 4.60
N TYR A 103 6.91 -9.58 5.35
CA TYR A 103 7.62 -10.50 6.22
C TYR A 103 8.74 -11.15 5.40
N THR A 104 9.96 -10.63 5.48
CA THR A 104 11.11 -11.27 4.86
C THR A 104 11.32 -12.55 5.62
N SER A 105 11.05 -13.66 4.96
CA SER A 105 11.33 -15.02 5.40
C SER A 105 12.68 -15.04 6.13
N GLN A 106 12.66 -15.38 7.42
CA GLN A 106 13.89 -15.62 8.15
C GLN A 106 14.75 -16.64 7.38
N PRO A 107 16.07 -16.45 7.27
CA PRO A 107 16.92 -17.50 6.75
C PRO A 107 16.86 -18.66 7.75
N LYS A 108 16.39 -19.82 7.29
CA LYS A 108 16.55 -21.06 8.04
C LYS A 108 18.05 -21.34 8.12
N SER A 109 18.60 -21.33 9.33
CA SER A 109 19.83 -22.03 9.71
C SER A 109 19.46 -23.23 10.55
#